data_AF-A0A351YBH6-F1
#
_entry.id   AF-A0A351YBH6-F1
#
_cell.length_a   1.000
_cell.length_b   1.000
_cell.length_c   1.000
_cell.angle_alpha   90.00
_cell.angle_beta   90.00
_cell.angle_gamma   90.00
#
_symmetry.space_group_name_H-M   'P 1'
#
loop_
_entity.id
_entity.type
_entity.pdbx_description
1 polymer ?
#
loop_
_entity_poly.entity_id
_entity_poly.type
_entity_poly.pdbx_seq_one_letter_code
_entity_poly.pdbx_strand_id
1 'polypeptide(L)' 'CYEGGLDPQGQPADTRTPQQLQRLRDLLSILKCLYPHALIVGHRDLNPHKACPCFDAAKEYGELTP' A
#
# COMPACT_ATOMS: atom_id res chain seq x y z
N CYS A 1 1.47 8.70 5.51
CA CYS A 1 2.31 7.57 5.96
C CYS A 1 1.42 6.45 6.44
N TYR A 2 1.88 5.21 6.35
CA TYR A 2 1.25 4.04 6.97
C TYR A 2 2.15 3.53 8.08
N GLU A 3 1.58 3.46 9.28
CA GLU A 3 2.17 2.87 10.47
C GLU A 3 1.23 1.81 11.03
N GLY A 4 1.81 0.71 11.53
CA GLY A 4 1.09 -0.50 11.91
C GLY A 4 1.54 -1.70 11.08
N GLY A 5 0.63 -2.65 10.88
CA GLY A 5 0.91 -3.86 10.09
C GLY A 5 0.89 -5.16 10.88
N LEU A 6 0.60 -5.11 12.18
CA LEU A 6 0.48 -6.27 13.06
C LEU A 6 -0.79 -6.18 13.90
N ASP A 7 -1.48 -7.30 14.09
CA ASP A 7 -2.60 -7.44 15.03
C ASP A 7 -2.10 -7.53 16.50
N PRO A 8 -2.99 -7.58 17.50
CA PRO A 8 -2.60 -7.70 18.92
C PRO A 8 -1.81 -8.97 19.27
N GLN A 9 -1.84 -10.00 18.41
CA GLN A 9 -1.08 -11.24 18.55
C GLN A 9 0.27 -11.18 17.80
N GLY A 10 0.61 -10.04 17.20
CA GLY A 10 1.84 -9.85 16.45
C GLY A 10 1.82 -10.50 15.07
N GLN A 11 0.65 -10.86 14.53
CA GLN A 11 0.51 -11.43 13.20
C GLN A 11 0.32 -10.32 12.16
N PRO A 12 0.84 -10.49 10.92
CA PRO A 12 0.63 -9.52 9.85
C PRO A 12 -0.85 -9.24 9.59
N ALA A 13 -1.25 -7.97 9.71
CA ALA A 13 -2.63 -7.53 9.47
C ALA A 13 -2.64 -6.11 8.89
N ASP A 14 -3.64 -5.80 8.07
CA ASP A 14 -3.88 -4.43 7.64
C ASP A 14 -4.55 -3.66 8.78
N THR A 15 -3.79 -2.78 9.42
CA THR A 15 -4.25 -1.98 10.56
C THR A 15 -4.35 -0.50 10.22
N ARG A 16 -4.44 -0.15 8.93
CA ARG A 16 -4.51 1.25 8.50
C ARG A 16 -5.75 1.93 9.05
N THR A 17 -5.57 3.15 9.55
CA THR A 17 -6.70 4.01 9.90
C THR A 17 -7.32 4.62 8.63
N PRO A 18 -8.59 5.08 8.68
CA PRO A 18 -9.20 5.81 7.57
C PRO A 18 -8.37 7.02 7.11
N GLN A 19 -7.73 7.72 8.03
CA GLN A 19 -6.86 8.86 7.72
C GLN A 19 -5.59 8.39 6.98
N GLN A 20 -5.00 7.26 7.38
CA GLN A 20 -3.82 6.72 6.68
C GLN A 20 -4.19 6.24 5.26
N LEU A 21 -5.34 5.61 5.07
CA LEU A 21 -5.87 5.22 3.76
C LEU A 21 -6.00 6.44 2.84
N GLN A 22 -6.66 7.50 3.31
CA GLN A 22 -6.83 8.72 2.52
C GLN A 22 -5.48 9.36 2.17
N ARG A 23 -4.58 9.50 3.15
CA ARG A 23 -3.27 10.14 2.91
C ARG A 23 -2.37 9.32 1.99
N LEU A 24 -2.46 7.99 2.02
CA LEU A 24 -1.77 7.13 1.05
C LEU A 24 -2.31 7.36 -0.35
N ARG A 25 -3.64 7.35 -0.52
CA ARG A 25 -4.27 7.59 -1.83
C ARG A 25 -3.89 8.95 -2.42
N ASP A 26 -3.91 10.01 -1.62
CA ASP A 26 -3.50 11.35 -2.04
C ASP A 26 -2.06 11.35 -2.54
N LEU A 27 -1.14 10.78 -1.75
CA LEU A 27 0.28 10.73 -2.08
C LEU A 27 0.54 9.92 -3.36
N LEU A 28 -0.07 8.74 -3.48
CA LEU A 28 0.09 7.88 -4.65
C LEU A 28 -0.45 8.57 -5.91
N SER A 29 -1.56 9.30 -5.81
CA SER A 29 -2.09 10.08 -6.94
C SER A 29 -1.12 11.18 -7.39
N ILE A 30 -0.51 11.89 -6.45
CA ILE A 30 0.54 12.89 -6.75
C ILE A 30 1.74 12.21 -7.44
N LEU A 31 2.21 11.09 -6.88
CA LEU A 31 3.35 10.37 -7.45
C LEU A 31 3.06 9.82 -8.85
N LYS A 32 1.83 9.36 -9.13
CA LYS A 32 1.43 8.93 -10.47
C LYS A 32 1.37 10.09 -11.47
N CYS A 33 0.97 11.27 -11.04
CA CYS A 33 1.05 12.47 -11.88
C CYS A 33 2.50 12.80 -12.25
N LEU A 34 3.42 12.70 -11.28
CA LEU A 34 4.85 12.94 -11.50
C LEU A 34 5.54 11.83 -12.29
N TYR A 35 5.08 10.58 -12.14
CA TYR A 35 5.65 9.38 -12.75
C TYR A 35 4.56 8.51 -13.40
N PRO A 36 4.06 8.89 -14.59
CA PRO A 36 2.90 8.25 -15.22
C PRO A 36 3.05 6.75 -15.48
N HIS A 37 4.27 6.26 -15.66
CA HIS A 37 4.57 4.85 -15.94
C HIS A 37 4.99 4.04 -14.69
N ALA A 38 5.07 4.66 -13.52
CA ALA A 38 5.42 3.95 -12.30
C ALA A 38 4.34 2.93 -11.90
N LEU A 39 4.76 1.74 -11.48
CA LEU A 39 3.85 0.73 -10.93
C LEU A 39 3.64 0.98 -9.45
N ILE A 40 2.40 0.82 -8.98
CA ILE A 40 2.08 0.79 -7.55
C ILE A 40 1.93 -0.68 -7.14
N VAL A 41 2.88 -1.18 -6.37
CA VAL A 41 2.93 -2.57 -5.89
C VAL A 41 3.32 -2.61 -4.41
N GLY A 42 2.98 -3.70 -3.75
CA GLY A 42 3.40 -3.99 -2.38
C GLY A 42 4.80 -4.60 -2.32
N HIS A 43 5.46 -4.52 -1.16
CA HIS A 43 6.77 -5.17 -0.97
C HIS A 43 6.68 -6.70 -1.18
N ARG A 44 5.57 -7.34 -0.78
CA ARG A 44 5.31 -8.76 -1.02
C ARG A 44 5.30 -9.17 -2.49
N ASP A 45 4.94 -8.25 -3.39
CA ASP A 45 4.88 -8.52 -4.83
C ASP A 45 6.28 -8.58 -5.44
N LEU A 46 7.24 -7.87 -4.82
CA LEU A 46 8.66 -7.85 -5.21
C LEU A 46 9.49 -8.87 -4.42
N ASN A 47 9.04 -9.23 -3.20
CA ASN A 47 9.68 -10.21 -2.33
C ASN A 47 8.61 -11.07 -1.65
N PRO A 48 8.28 -12.26 -2.20
CA PRO A 48 7.23 -13.13 -1.68
C PRO A 48 7.43 -13.62 -0.24
N HIS A 49 8.64 -13.51 0.31
CA HIS A 49 8.93 -13.87 1.70
C HIS A 49 8.55 -12.78 2.72
N LYS A 50 8.02 -11.64 2.27
CA LYS A 50 7.57 -10.54 3.14
C LYS A 50 6.06 -10.47 3.16
N ALA A 51 5.48 -10.26 4.34
CA ALA A 51 4.06 -9.97 4.48
C ALA A 51 3.72 -8.49 4.19
N CYS A 52 4.68 -7.57 4.31
CA CYS A 52 4.46 -6.14 4.06
C CYS A 52 3.91 -5.90 2.63
N PRO A 53 2.87 -5.07 2.44
CA PRO A 53 2.28 -4.14 3.40
C PRO A 53 1.07 -4.70 4.17
N CYS A 54 0.91 -6.02 4.24
CA CYS A 54 -0.18 -6.73 4.91
C CYS A 54 -1.55 -6.62 4.22
N PHE A 55 -1.60 -6.05 3.01
CA PHE A 55 -2.74 -6.05 2.09
C PHE A 55 -2.24 -6.18 0.63
N ASP A 56 -3.18 -6.31 -0.31
CA ASP A 56 -2.90 -6.37 -1.74
C ASP A 56 -2.90 -4.95 -2.34
N ALA A 57 -1.72 -4.32 -2.42
CA ALA A 57 -1.59 -2.95 -2.87
C ALA A 57 -1.79 -2.78 -4.39
N ALA A 58 -1.38 -3.79 -5.17
CA ALA A 58 -1.56 -3.77 -6.62
C ALA A 58 -3.06 -3.80 -6.99
N LYS A 59 -3.85 -4.60 -6.27
CA LYS A 59 -5.31 -4.62 -6.44
C LYS A 59 -5.97 -3.34 -5.92
N GLU A 60 -5.57 -2.85 -4.75
CA GLU A 60 -6.22 -1.69 -4.12
C GLU A 60 -6.03 -0.37 -4.89
N TYR A 61 -4.88 -0.21 -5.55
CA TYR A 61 -4.53 1.02 -6.28
C TYR A 61 -4.45 0.82 -7.80
N GLY A 62 -4.99 -0.28 -8.32
CA GLY A 62 -4.94 -0.61 -9.74
C GLY A 62 -5.57 0.47 -10.62
N GLU A 63 -6.61 1.15 -10.13
CA GLU A 63 -7.27 2.25 -10.84
C GLU A 63 -6.44 3.52 -10.94
N LEU A 64 -5.39 3.67 -10.12
CA LEU A 64 -4.41 4.76 -10.25
C LEU A 64 -3.31 4.42 -11.26
N THR A 65 -3.28 3.18 -11.77
CA THR A 65 -2.29 2.68 -12.73
C THR A 65 -3.00 2.38 -14.06
N PRO A 66 -3.16 3.37 -14.95
CA PRO A 66 -3.75 3.18 -16.27
C PRO A 66 -2.89 2.32 -17.20
#